data_AF-A0A348G4K1-F1
#
_entry.id   AF-A0A348G4K1-F1
#
_cell.length_a   1.000
_cell.length_b   1.000
_cell.length_c   1.000
_cell.angle_alpha   90.00
_cell.angle_beta   90.00
_cell.angle_gamma   90.00
#
_symmetry.space_group_name_H-M   'P 1'
#
loop_
_entity.id
_entity.type
_entity.pdbx_description
1 polymer ?
#
loop_
_entity_poly.entity_id
_entity_poly.type
_entity_poly.pdbx_seq_one_letter_code
_entity_poly.pdbx_strand_id
1 'polypeptide(L)'
;MIAYETTPPVLPSLTLPAALLSPSLPAGYETAWSFLARTEPWVLGLMTDPVRGLVADDLKARRVADDVGLPAILLPASDDLNASGFNDIVAAPTAVWHIVFPENP
;
A
#
# COMPACT_ATOMS: atom_id res chain seq x y z
N MET A 1 11.62 -23.81 36.61
CA MET A 1 10.90 -24.06 35.34
C MET A 1 10.19 -22.75 35.02
N ILE A 2 10.78 -21.89 34.18
CA ILE A 2 10.23 -20.57 33.87
C ILE A 2 9.40 -20.75 32.61
N ALA A 3 8.09 -20.57 32.73
CA ALA A 3 7.18 -20.53 31.59
C ALA A 3 7.45 -19.23 30.82
N TYR A 4 7.96 -19.35 29.61
CA TYR A 4 7.96 -18.24 28.66
C TYR A 4 6.55 -18.13 28.09
N GLU A 5 5.72 -17.25 28.64
CA GLU A 5 4.54 -16.77 27.93
C GLU A 5 5.02 -15.97 26.73
N THR A 6 5.12 -16.62 25.57
CA THR A 6 5.28 -15.94 24.29
C THR A 6 3.94 -15.35 23.88
N THR A 7 3.49 -14.31 24.57
CA THR A 7 2.49 -13.42 23.99
C THR A 7 3.19 -12.69 22.84
N PRO A 8 2.79 -12.88 21.57
CA PRO A 8 3.36 -12.08 20.50
C PRO A 8 3.11 -10.60 20.85
N PRO A 9 4.08 -9.70 20.58
CA PRO A 9 3.83 -8.28 20.76
C PRO A 9 2.58 -7.95 19.94
N VAL A 10 1.54 -7.48 20.63
CA VAL A 10 0.39 -6.86 19.97
C VAL A 10 0.96 -5.63 19.30
N LEU A 11 1.31 -5.76 18.02
CA LEU A 11 1.63 -4.64 17.15
C LEU A 11 0.49 -3.63 17.35
N PRO A 12 0.77 -2.34 17.61
CA PRO A 12 -0.28 -1.34 17.66
C PRO A 12 -1.10 -1.54 16.38
N SER A 13 -2.39 -1.84 16.52
CA SER A 13 -3.30 -2.07 15.41
C SER A 13 -3.30 -0.83 14.57
N LEU A 14 -2.39 -0.78 13.61
CA LEU A 14 -2.18 0.37 12.76
C LEU A 14 -3.40 0.40 11.86
N THR A 15 -4.34 1.25 12.27
CA THR A 15 -5.68 1.25 11.71
C THR A 15 -5.58 2.02 10.40
N LEU A 16 -5.27 1.30 9.33
CA LEU A 16 -5.31 1.86 7.98
C LEU A 16 -6.74 2.32 7.69
N PRO A 17 -6.95 3.58 7.27
CA PRO A 17 -8.27 4.06 6.91
C PRO A 17 -8.88 3.16 5.83
N ALA A 18 -10.13 2.73 6.03
CA ALA A 18 -10.81 1.83 5.08
C ALA A 18 -10.87 2.41 3.64
N ALA A 19 -10.90 3.75 3.53
CA ALA A 19 -10.85 4.45 2.26
C ALA A 19 -9.56 4.18 1.44
N LEU A 20 -8.45 3.84 2.11
CA LEU A 20 -7.19 3.48 1.44
C LEU A 20 -7.20 2.02 0.96
N LEU A 21 -7.98 1.16 1.60
CA LEU A 21 -8.05 -0.27 1.28
C LEU A 21 -9.00 -0.55 0.10
N SER A 22 -10.03 0.30 -0.07
CA SER A 22 -11.06 0.12 -1.09
C SER A 22 -11.42 1.45 -1.80
N PRO A 23 -10.47 2.10 -2.50
CA PRO A 23 -10.79 3.28 -3.30
C PRO A 23 -11.68 2.89 -4.49
N SER A 24 -12.57 3.80 -4.91
CA SER A 24 -13.37 3.61 -6.11
C SER A 24 -12.49 3.77 -7.36
N LEU A 25 -12.12 2.65 -7.98
CA LEU A 25 -11.20 2.59 -9.10
C LEU A 25 -11.81 1.92 -10.34
N PRO A 26 -11.33 2.25 -11.56
CA PRO A 26 -11.64 1.47 -12.75
C PRO A 26 -11.19 0.00 -12.57
N ALA A 27 -11.90 -0.93 -13.21
CA ALA A 27 -11.54 -2.33 -13.18
C ALA A 27 -10.09 -2.55 -13.68
N GLY A 28 -9.32 -3.35 -12.94
CA GLY A 28 -7.91 -3.63 -13.26
C GLY A 28 -6.90 -2.59 -12.77
N TYR A 29 -7.36 -1.57 -12.04
CA TYR A 29 -6.50 -0.61 -11.34
C TYR A 29 -6.54 -0.88 -9.85
N GLU A 30 -5.39 -0.74 -9.22
CA GLU A 30 -5.22 -0.85 -7.77
C GLU A 30 -4.31 0.27 -7.29
N THR A 31 -4.37 0.58 -6.01
CA THR A 31 -3.34 1.34 -5.30
C THR A 31 -2.37 0.35 -4.62
N ALA A 32 -1.21 0.82 -4.14
CA ALA A 32 -0.29 -0.01 -3.37
C ALA A 32 -0.97 -0.68 -2.16
N TRP A 33 -1.77 0.08 -1.42
CA TRP A 33 -2.55 -0.36 -0.26
C TRP A 33 -3.54 -1.47 -0.63
N SER A 34 -4.39 -1.25 -1.64
CA SER A 34 -5.40 -2.25 -2.03
C SER A 34 -4.77 -3.53 -2.59
N PHE A 35 -3.65 -3.39 -3.32
CA PHE A 35 -2.88 -4.52 -3.82
C PHE A 35 -2.32 -5.35 -2.65
N LEU A 36 -1.56 -4.73 -1.75
CA LEU A 36 -0.95 -5.42 -0.60
C LEU A 36 -1.98 -5.96 0.38
N ALA A 37 -3.09 -5.25 0.61
CA ALA A 37 -4.17 -5.77 1.46
C ALA A 37 -4.76 -7.08 0.92
N ARG A 38 -4.76 -7.26 -0.41
CA ARG A 38 -5.26 -8.45 -1.09
C ARG A 38 -4.20 -9.55 -1.19
N THR A 39 -2.95 -9.21 -1.49
CA THR A 39 -1.89 -10.18 -1.78
C THR A 39 -1.03 -10.53 -0.56
N GLU A 40 -0.67 -9.53 0.24
CA GLU A 40 0.28 -9.65 1.35
C GLU A 40 -0.15 -8.81 2.57
N PRO A 41 -1.33 -9.06 3.16
CA PRO A 41 -1.86 -8.21 4.24
C PRO A 41 -0.97 -8.16 5.49
N TRP A 42 -0.10 -9.16 5.67
CA TRP A 42 0.87 -9.20 6.76
C TRP A 42 1.97 -8.13 6.63
N VAL A 43 2.33 -7.70 5.40
CA VAL A 43 3.34 -6.64 5.16
C VAL A 43 2.89 -5.33 5.80
N LEU A 44 1.59 -5.00 5.68
CA LEU A 44 1.00 -3.81 6.28
C LEU A 44 1.11 -3.82 7.81
N GLY A 45 1.04 -5.01 8.43
CA GLY A 45 1.23 -5.17 9.88
C GLY A 45 2.68 -5.04 10.34
N LEU A 46 3.66 -5.25 9.46
CA LEU A 46 5.09 -5.11 9.76
C LEU A 46 5.60 -3.67 9.59
N MET A 47 4.90 -2.84 8.82
CA MET A 47 5.27 -1.46 8.58
C MET A 47 5.08 -0.61 9.84
N THR A 48 6.16 0.01 10.32
CA THR A 48 6.09 0.97 11.44
C THR A 48 5.38 2.27 11.04
N ASP A 49 5.50 2.65 9.76
CA ASP A 49 4.81 3.77 9.14
C ASP A 49 4.42 3.38 7.69
N PRO A 50 3.25 2.75 7.49
CA PRO A 50 2.82 2.31 6.16
C PRO A 50 2.45 3.47 5.26
N VAL A 51 2.10 4.64 5.81
CA VAL A 51 1.83 5.83 5.00
C VAL A 51 3.10 6.25 4.26
N ARG A 52 4.21 6.43 4.97
CA ARG A 52 5.49 6.77 4.33
C ARG A 52 6.06 5.63 3.50
N GLY A 53 5.90 4.38 3.96
CA GLY A 53 6.38 3.21 3.25
C GLY A 53 5.79 3.11 1.84
N LEU A 54 4.48 3.30 1.71
CA LEU A 54 3.75 3.09 0.47
C LEU A 54 3.84 4.26 -0.51
N VAL A 55 4.20 5.47 -0.04
CA VAL A 55 4.44 6.61 -0.94
C VAL A 55 5.64 6.36 -1.85
N ALA A 56 6.68 5.71 -1.36
CA ALA A 56 7.83 5.34 -2.19
C ALA A 56 7.42 4.32 -3.27
N ASP A 57 6.52 3.39 -2.91
CA ASP A 57 5.97 2.40 -3.84
C ASP A 57 5.06 3.04 -4.90
N ASP A 58 4.27 4.04 -4.53
CA ASP A 58 3.46 4.84 -5.47
C ASP A 58 4.31 5.58 -6.49
N LEU A 59 5.40 6.22 -6.05
CA LEU A 59 6.36 6.88 -6.95
C LEU A 59 7.03 5.88 -7.88
N LYS A 60 7.38 4.70 -7.36
CA LYS A 60 7.95 3.60 -8.16
C LYS A 60 6.94 3.09 -9.17
N ALA A 61 5.68 2.88 -8.78
CA ALA A 61 4.61 2.42 -9.65
C ALA A 61 4.34 3.40 -10.78
N ARG A 62 4.30 4.71 -10.47
CA ARG A 62 4.17 5.75 -11.50
C ARG A 62 5.29 5.68 -12.52
N ARG A 63 6.54 5.57 -12.05
CA ARG A 63 7.70 5.43 -12.94
C ARG A 63 7.62 4.17 -13.81
N VAL A 64 7.27 3.03 -13.22
CA VAL A 64 7.12 1.77 -13.96
C VAL A 64 6.00 1.88 -15.00
N ALA A 65 4.86 2.47 -14.64
CA ALA A 65 3.74 2.70 -15.54
C ALA A 65 4.14 3.56 -16.74
N ASP A 66 4.87 4.65 -16.49
CA ASP A 66 5.45 5.51 -17.55
C ASP A 66 6.40 4.72 -18.45
N ASP A 67 7.30 3.91 -17.87
CA ASP A 67 8.29 3.11 -18.61
C ASP A 67 7.64 2.06 -19.52
N VAL A 68 6.50 1.47 -19.12
CA VAL A 68 5.78 0.46 -19.91
C VAL A 68 4.64 1.04 -20.76
N GLY A 69 4.45 2.37 -20.76
CA GLY A 69 3.42 3.06 -21.54
C GLY A 69 1.99 2.80 -21.06
N LEU A 70 1.80 2.52 -19.78
CA LEU A 70 0.49 2.34 -19.15
C LEU A 70 0.12 3.58 -18.31
N PRO A 71 -1.14 4.06 -18.37
CA PRO A 71 -1.52 5.25 -17.63
C PRO A 71 -1.67 4.94 -16.13
N ALA A 72 -1.12 5.81 -15.29
CA ALA A 72 -1.41 5.87 -13.86
C ALA A 72 -2.44 6.98 -13.57
N ILE A 73 -3.30 6.76 -12.58
CA ILE A 73 -4.33 7.69 -12.12
C ILE A 73 -3.86 8.29 -10.80
N LEU A 74 -3.93 9.62 -10.69
CA LEU A 74 -3.76 10.30 -9.41
C LEU A 74 -5.12 10.48 -8.76
N LEU A 75 -5.25 9.94 -7.56
CA LEU A 75 -6.43 10.11 -6.71
C LEU A 75 -6.10 11.12 -5.61
N PRO A 76 -7.05 12.00 -5.23
CA PRO A 76 -6.88 12.81 -4.05
C PRO A 76 -6.72 11.91 -2.82
N ALA A 77 -5.75 12.23 -1.98
CA ALA A 77 -5.51 11.49 -0.75
C ALA A 77 -6.61 11.77 0.29
N SER A 78 -6.84 10.80 1.19
CA SER A 78 -7.77 10.99 2.31
C SER A 78 -7.25 12.02 3.30
N ASP A 79 -8.12 12.54 4.17
CA ASP A 79 -7.75 13.53 5.20
C ASP A 79 -6.58 13.03 6.09
N ASP A 80 -6.53 11.74 6.40
CA ASP A 80 -5.44 11.13 7.18
C ASP A 80 -4.08 11.21 6.47
N LEU A 81 -4.07 11.02 5.15
CA LEU A 81 -2.87 11.15 4.33
C LEU A 81 -2.48 12.62 4.13
N ASN A 82 -3.47 13.50 3.91
CA ASN A 82 -3.26 14.95 3.81
C ASN A 82 -2.64 15.50 5.10
N ALA A 83 -3.12 15.08 6.27
CA ALA A 83 -2.56 15.44 7.58
C ALA A 83 -1.10 14.97 7.74
N SER A 84 -0.72 13.92 7.02
CA SER A 84 0.64 13.38 6.97
C SER A 84 1.53 14.03 5.90
N GLY A 85 0.99 15.00 5.13
CA GLY A 85 1.69 15.74 4.08
C GLY A 85 1.59 15.12 2.68
N PHE A 86 0.73 14.12 2.48
CA PHE A 86 0.55 13.42 1.21
C PHE A 86 -0.79 13.82 0.59
N ASN A 87 -0.74 14.48 -0.57
CA ASN A 87 -1.93 15.05 -1.21
C ASN A 87 -2.56 14.13 -2.25
N ASP A 88 -1.79 13.21 -2.82
CA ASP A 88 -2.22 12.34 -3.91
C ASP A 88 -1.79 10.89 -3.65
N ILE A 89 -2.60 9.95 -4.15
CA ILE A 89 -2.35 8.51 -4.19
C ILE A 89 -2.26 8.07 -5.65
N VAL A 90 -1.34 7.15 -5.95
CA VAL A 90 -1.23 6.55 -7.28
C VAL A 90 -2.08 5.29 -7.36
N ALA A 91 -2.96 5.25 -8.35
CA ALA A 91 -3.59 4.02 -8.82
C ALA A 91 -3.01 3.63 -10.18
N ALA A 92 -2.44 2.43 -10.25
CA ALA A 92 -1.83 1.89 -11.46
C ALA A 92 -2.50 0.55 -11.84
N PRO A 93 -2.37 0.10 -13.10
CA PRO A 93 -2.84 -1.22 -13.48
C PRO A 93 -2.23 -2.33 -12.61
N THR A 94 -3.00 -3.36 -12.26
CA THR A 94 -2.53 -4.49 -11.42
C THR A 94 -1.20 -5.09 -11.90
N ALA A 95 -0.99 -5.16 -13.21
CA ALA A 95 0.27 -5.64 -13.79
C ALA A 95 1.51 -4.80 -13.40
N VAL A 96 1.35 -3.49 -13.20
CA VAL A 96 2.42 -2.61 -12.71
C VAL A 96 2.79 -2.96 -11.27
N TRP A 97 1.82 -3.26 -10.42
CA TRP A 97 2.07 -3.65 -9.02
C TRP A 97 2.81 -4.97 -8.89
N HIS A 98 2.59 -5.93 -9.79
CA HIS A 98 3.40 -7.15 -9.83
C HIS A 98 4.86 -6.92 -10.25
N ILE A 99 5.18 -5.79 -10.88
CA ILE A 99 6.56 -5.38 -11.17
C ILE A 99 7.16 -4.64 -9.96
N VAL A 100 6.36 -3.82 -9.29
CA VAL A 100 6.76 -3.05 -8.10
C VAL A 100 7.03 -3.99 -6.91
N PHE A 101 6.13 -4.94 -6.70
CA PHE A 101 6.15 -6.00 -5.70
C PHE A 101 6.26 -7.36 -6.42
N PRO A 102 7.46 -7.72 -6.92
CA PRO A 102 7.65 -9.03 -7.52
C PRO A 102 7.41 -10.11 -6.46
N GLU A 103 6.82 -11.23 -6.87
CA GLU A 103 6.68 -12.39 -6.00
C GLU A 103 8.05 -12.77 -5.44
N ASN A 104 8.14 -12.91 -4.12
CA ASN A 104 9.37 -13.36 -3.48
C ASN A 104 9.50 -14.89 -3.74
N PRO A 105 10.55 -15.35 -4.43
CA PRO A 105 10.71 -16.75 -4.82
C PRO A 105 10.97 -17.70 -3.65
#